data_AF-A0A1H9N9J8-F1
#
_entry.id   AF-A0A1H9N9J8-F1
#
_cell.length_a   1.000
_cell.length_b   1.000
_cell.length_c   1.000
_cell.angle_alpha   90.00
_cell.angle_beta   90.00
_cell.angle_gamma   90.00
#
_symmetry.space_group_name_H-M   'P 1'
#
loop_
_entity.id
_entity.type
_entity.pdbx_description
1 polymer ?
#
loop_
_entity_poly.entity_id
_entity_poly.type
_entity_poly.pdbx_seq_one_letter_code
_entity_poly.pdbx_strand_id
1 'polypeptide(L)'
;MDSEILQCKFHMKNTEHYTSDIFKSDSLQLNIDEEVIDINSNPERYSGIYKELAELLGDNATIKIWKRFSGLNITFPQKLYSKEYRKEYIKEKMHTMKPAEMAKELGLSERRVRQIIVEIKKNDK
;
A
#
# COMPACT_ATOMS: atom_id res chain seq x y z
N MET A 1 -31.32 -8.24 45.64
CA MET A 1 -29.88 -8.34 45.32
C MET A 1 -29.86 -8.42 43.80
N ASP A 2 -30.01 -7.25 43.18
CA ASP A 2 -30.34 -7.16 41.76
C ASP A 2 -29.25 -6.32 41.10
N SER A 3 -28.25 -7.02 40.56
CA SER A 3 -27.17 -6.43 39.79
C SER A 3 -27.67 -6.18 38.38
N GLU A 4 -28.16 -4.96 38.12
CA GLU A 4 -28.41 -4.50 36.76
C GLU A 4 -27.07 -4.30 36.04
N ILE A 5 -26.85 -5.12 35.00
CA ILE A 5 -25.71 -5.04 34.09
C ILE A 5 -25.83 -3.72 33.32
N LEU A 6 -24.96 -2.76 33.60
CA LEU A 6 -24.87 -1.52 32.85
C LEU A 6 -24.28 -1.81 31.46
N GLN A 7 -25.16 -2.10 30.50
CA GLN A 7 -24.78 -2.30 29.11
C GLN A 7 -24.54 -0.93 28.46
N CYS A 8 -23.28 -0.46 28.46
CA CYS A 8 -22.87 0.76 27.77
C CYS A 8 -23.13 0.62 26.26
N LYS A 9 -24.18 1.28 25.79
CA LYS A 9 -24.62 1.33 24.39
C LYS A 9 -23.86 2.44 23.66
N PHE A 10 -22.67 2.13 23.14
CA PHE A 10 -21.92 3.05 22.27
C PHE A 10 -22.70 3.28 20.97
N HIS A 11 -23.37 4.43 20.86
CA HIS A 11 -23.92 4.91 19.60
C HIS A 11 -22.82 5.67 18.85
N MET A 12 -22.20 5.00 17.89
CA MET A 12 -21.28 5.63 16.94
C MET A 12 -22.14 6.32 15.86
N LYS A 13 -22.14 7.66 15.84
CA LYS A 13 -22.74 8.41 14.73
C LYS A 13 -21.80 8.28 13.54
N ASN A 14 -22.22 7.55 12.49
CA ASN A 14 -21.51 7.50 11.22
C ASN A 14 -21.66 8.87 10.53
N THR A 15 -20.79 9.81 10.85
CA THR A 15 -20.54 10.96 9.99
C THR A 15 -19.69 10.47 8.82
N GLU A 16 -20.22 10.58 7.60
CA GLU A 16 -19.57 10.20 6.34
C GLU A 16 -18.38 11.12 5.98
N HIS A 17 -17.49 11.38 6.93
CA HIS A 17 -16.21 12.01 6.66
C HIS A 17 -15.19 10.90 6.43
N TYR A 18 -14.87 10.65 5.16
CA TYR A 18 -13.79 9.73 4.82
C TYR A 18 -12.47 10.37 5.24
N THR A 19 -11.50 9.54 5.63
CA THR A 19 -10.16 10.03 6.01
C THR A 19 -9.54 10.90 4.90
N SER A 20 -9.92 10.69 3.63
CA SER A 20 -9.52 11.52 2.49
C SER A 20 -10.00 12.96 2.56
N ASP A 21 -11.07 13.25 3.30
CA ASP A 21 -11.66 14.58 3.41
C ASP A 21 -10.88 15.47 4.39
N ILE A 22 -10.17 14.87 5.36
CA ILE A 22 -9.26 15.57 6.27
C ILE A 22 -8.01 16.08 5.52
N PHE A 23 -7.56 15.35 4.50
CA PHE A 23 -6.35 15.68 3.74
C PHE A 23 -6.57 16.70 2.60
N LYS A 24 -7.78 17.23 2.41
CA LYS A 24 -8.09 18.14 1.28
C LYS A 24 -7.75 19.61 1.50
N SER A 25 -7.46 20.07 2.72
CA SER A 25 -7.18 21.49 2.98
C SER A 25 -5.69 21.86 3.02
N ASP A 26 -4.80 20.92 3.33
CA ASP A 26 -3.36 21.20 3.32
C ASP A 26 -2.73 20.70 2.02
N SER A 27 -2.92 21.51 0.99
CA SER A 27 -2.05 21.49 -0.19
C SER A 27 -0.66 21.93 0.25
N LEU A 28 0.13 21.02 0.83
CA LEU A 28 1.55 21.27 1.08
C LEU A 28 2.22 21.47 -0.27
N GLN A 29 2.58 22.72 -0.54
CA GLN A 29 3.37 23.12 -1.69
C GLN A 29 4.60 22.23 -1.74
N LEU A 30 4.72 21.47 -2.83
CA LEU A 30 5.96 20.77 -3.17
C LEU A 30 6.97 21.86 -3.55
N ASN A 31 7.71 22.36 -2.57
CA ASN A 31 8.93 23.09 -2.84
C ASN A 31 9.95 22.07 -3.34
N ILE A 32 10.08 22.01 -4.67
CA ILE A 32 11.06 21.23 -5.41
C ILE A 32 12.42 21.94 -5.27
N ASP A 33 12.91 22.20 -4.06
CA ASP A 33 14.19 22.88 -3.82
C ASP A 33 14.86 22.46 -2.49
N GLU A 34 14.60 21.24 -1.99
CA GLU A 34 15.46 20.69 -0.91
C GLU A 34 16.69 20.04 -1.54
N GLU A 35 17.77 20.79 -1.52
CA GLU A 35 19.14 20.36 -1.77
C GLU A 35 19.40 18.99 -1.12
N VAL A 36 19.74 18.02 -1.97
CA VAL A 36 20.01 16.63 -1.57
C VAL A 36 21.32 16.63 -0.79
N ILE A 37 21.23 16.67 0.54
CA ILE A 37 22.40 16.48 1.38
C ILE A 37 22.82 15.02 1.20
N ASP A 38 23.91 14.80 0.48
CA ASP A 38 24.55 13.49 0.34
C ASP A 38 25.26 13.18 1.67
N ILE A 39 24.44 12.87 2.69
CA ILE A 39 24.90 12.49 4.01
C ILE A 39 25.44 11.08 3.86
N ASN A 40 26.75 10.92 4.05
CA ASN A 40 27.46 9.64 4.12
C ASN A 40 26.55 8.55 4.75
N SER A 41 26.05 7.63 3.92
CA SER A 41 24.92 6.76 4.27
C SER A 41 25.30 5.89 5.47
N ASN A 42 24.79 6.27 6.63
CA ASN A 42 24.96 5.50 7.86
C ASN A 42 23.56 5.20 8.40
N PRO A 43 23.01 4.01 8.08
CA PRO A 43 21.67 3.62 8.46
C PRO A 43 21.44 3.56 9.98
N GLU A 44 22.50 3.45 10.79
CA GLU A 44 22.43 3.43 12.27
C GLU A 44 21.86 4.73 12.87
N ARG A 45 21.75 5.80 12.07
CA ARG A 45 21.10 7.05 12.52
C ARG A 45 19.59 6.92 12.64
N TYR A 46 18.97 5.97 11.92
CA TYR A 46 17.53 5.79 11.89
C TYR A 46 17.06 4.77 12.91
N SER A 47 15.87 4.97 13.47
CA SER A 47 15.29 4.08 14.48
C SER A 47 14.28 3.10 13.88
N GLY A 48 14.26 1.87 14.40
CA GLY A 48 13.28 0.84 14.04
C GLY A 48 13.25 0.55 12.54
N ILE A 49 12.03 0.52 11.96
CA ILE A 49 11.82 0.21 10.54
C ILE A 49 12.51 1.20 9.59
N TYR A 50 12.79 2.43 10.02
CA TYR A 50 13.45 3.42 9.17
C TYR A 50 14.92 3.07 8.90
N LYS A 51 15.57 2.28 9.76
CA LYS A 51 16.91 1.73 9.49
C LYS A 51 16.86 0.75 8.32
N GLU A 52 15.92 -0.19 8.36
CA GLU A 52 15.71 -1.16 7.27
C GLU A 52 15.34 -0.45 5.97
N LEU A 53 14.49 0.58 6.03
CA LEU A 53 14.13 1.38 4.85
C LEU A 53 15.34 2.14 4.30
N ALA A 54 16.21 2.68 5.14
CA ALA A 54 17.43 3.38 4.70
C ALA A 54 18.43 2.41 4.06
N GLU A 55 18.59 1.20 4.61
CA GLU A 55 19.43 0.15 4.02
C GLU A 55 18.90 -0.34 2.66
N LEU A 56 17.58 -0.45 2.52
CA LEU A 56 16.94 -0.98 1.30
C LEU A 56 16.74 0.06 0.20
N LEU A 57 16.35 1.29 0.56
CA LEU A 57 15.90 2.34 -0.37
C LEU A 57 16.82 3.58 -0.37
N GLY A 58 17.69 3.71 0.62
CA GLY A 58 18.52 4.89 0.86
C GLY A 58 17.84 5.96 1.71
N ASP A 59 18.66 6.87 2.23
CA ASP A 59 18.28 7.96 3.13
C ASP A 59 17.19 8.87 2.53
N ASN A 60 17.34 9.28 1.27
CA ASN A 60 16.40 10.19 0.61
C ASN A 60 14.98 9.61 0.51
N ALA A 61 14.85 8.34 0.12
CA ALA A 61 13.56 7.67 0.03
C ALA A 61 12.93 7.50 1.42
N THR A 62 13.74 7.16 2.42
CA THR A 62 13.32 6.99 3.81
C THR A 62 12.78 8.28 4.41
N ILE A 63 13.47 9.40 4.20
CA ILE A 63 13.02 10.73 4.64
C ILE A 63 11.69 11.10 3.98
N LYS A 64 11.51 10.82 2.69
CA LYS A 64 10.22 11.07 1.99
C LYS A 64 9.07 10.27 2.59
N ILE A 65 9.30 9.00 2.93
CA ILE A 65 8.30 8.15 3.58
C ILE A 65 7.96 8.73 4.97
N TRP A 66 8.96 9.06 5.78
CA TRP A 66 8.74 9.64 7.11
C TRP A 66 7.98 10.98 7.04
N LYS A 67 8.39 11.89 6.16
CA LYS A 67 7.70 13.19 5.99
C LYS A 67 6.23 13.01 5.61
N ARG A 68 5.90 12.00 4.81
CA ARG A 68 4.52 11.78 4.34
C ARG A 68 3.63 11.01 5.32
N PHE A 69 4.21 10.11 6.11
CA PHE A 69 3.46 9.11 6.88
C PHE A 69 3.71 9.15 8.39
N SER A 70 4.60 10.01 8.87
CA SER A 70 4.85 10.15 10.31
C SER A 70 3.56 10.48 11.09
N GLY A 71 3.40 9.86 12.25
CA GLY A 71 2.18 9.97 13.08
C GLY A 71 1.01 9.09 12.64
N LEU A 72 1.10 8.39 11.50
CA LEU A 72 0.09 7.44 11.04
C LEU A 72 0.52 5.99 11.31
N ASN A 73 -0.42 5.15 11.73
CA ASN A 73 -0.21 3.70 11.80
C ASN A 73 -0.53 3.07 10.44
N ILE A 74 0.49 2.68 9.68
CA ILE A 74 0.34 2.04 8.36
C ILE A 74 0.69 0.56 8.48
N THR A 75 -0.22 -0.29 8.03
CA THR A 75 0.04 -1.72 7.86
C THR A 75 0.27 -1.99 6.38
N PHE A 76 1.44 -2.53 6.03
CA PHE A 76 1.74 -2.90 4.64
C PHE A 76 0.91 -4.12 4.21
N PRO A 77 -0.02 -3.98 3.24
CA PRO A 77 -0.78 -5.12 2.75
C PRO A 77 0.13 -6.09 1.98
N GLN A 78 -0.14 -7.39 2.07
CA GLN A 78 0.61 -8.41 1.32
C GLN A 78 0.45 -8.26 -0.21
N LYS A 79 -0.65 -7.64 -0.67
CA LYS A 79 -0.92 -7.44 -2.09
C LYS A 79 -0.32 -6.09 -2.53
N LEU A 80 0.72 -6.16 -3.35
CA LEU A 80 1.38 -4.98 -3.90
C LEU A 80 0.55 -4.31 -5.02
N TYR A 81 0.05 -5.11 -5.97
CA TYR A 81 -0.60 -4.60 -7.17
C TYR A 81 -2.14 -4.54 -7.06
N SER A 82 -2.73 -3.53 -7.72
CA SER A 82 -4.19 -3.38 -7.84
C SER A 82 -4.82 -4.55 -8.61
N LYS A 83 -6.16 -4.69 -8.56
CA LYS A 83 -6.84 -5.77 -9.29
C LYS A 83 -6.78 -5.50 -10.80
N GLU A 84 -6.87 -4.24 -11.17
CA GLU A 84 -6.91 -3.70 -12.52
C GLU A 84 -5.57 -3.96 -13.21
N TYR A 85 -4.47 -3.55 -12.57
CA TYR A 85 -3.11 -3.77 -13.09
C TYR A 85 -2.81 -5.26 -13.28
N ARG A 86 -3.20 -6.10 -12.32
CA ARG A 86 -3.00 -7.56 -12.45
C ARG A 86 -3.75 -8.15 -13.64
N LYS A 87 -4.96 -7.65 -13.94
CA LYS A 87 -5.72 -8.11 -15.10
C LYS A 87 -5.06 -7.69 -16.41
N GLU A 88 -4.63 -6.44 -16.49
CA GLU A 88 -3.93 -5.89 -17.65
C GLU A 88 -2.62 -6.64 -17.91
N TYR A 89 -1.79 -6.81 -16.87
CA TYR A 89 -0.56 -7.58 -16.93
C TYR A 89 -0.76 -9.01 -17.44
N ILE A 90 -1.78 -9.72 -16.92
CA ILE A 90 -2.12 -11.07 -17.38
C ILE A 90 -2.63 -11.03 -18.82
N LYS A 91 -3.40 -9.99 -19.21
CA LYS A 91 -3.93 -9.86 -20.58
C LYS A 91 -2.80 -9.76 -21.61
N GLU A 92 -1.78 -8.96 -21.31
CA GLU A 92 -0.63 -8.77 -22.18
C GLU A 92 0.25 -10.02 -22.28
N LYS A 93 0.48 -10.72 -21.16
CA LYS A 93 1.46 -11.81 -21.10
C LYS A 93 0.89 -13.22 -21.20
N MET A 94 -0.43 -13.42 -21.21
CA MET A 94 -1.04 -14.76 -21.19
C MET A 94 -0.70 -15.64 -22.40
N HIS A 95 -0.27 -15.06 -23.52
CA HIS A 95 0.13 -15.79 -24.72
C HIS A 95 1.61 -16.16 -24.75
N THR A 96 2.43 -15.46 -23.95
CA THR A 96 3.89 -15.58 -23.97
C THR A 96 4.42 -16.32 -22.74
N MET A 97 3.73 -16.19 -21.60
CA MET A 97 4.21 -16.66 -20.30
C MET A 97 3.30 -17.72 -19.69
N LYS A 98 3.86 -18.66 -18.93
CA LYS A 98 3.06 -19.68 -18.24
C LYS A 98 2.31 -19.07 -17.04
N PRO A 99 1.11 -19.58 -16.70
CA PRO A 99 0.36 -19.11 -15.53
C PRO A 99 1.13 -19.16 -14.20
N ALA A 100 2.04 -20.12 -14.04
CA ALA A 100 2.86 -20.27 -12.84
C ALA A 100 3.93 -19.16 -12.69
N GLU A 101 4.47 -18.65 -13.80
CA GLU A 101 5.47 -17.57 -13.80
C GLU A 101 4.79 -16.24 -13.47
N MET A 102 3.66 -15.93 -14.14
CA MET A 102 2.84 -14.77 -13.83
C MET A 102 2.36 -14.77 -12.36
N ALA A 103 2.08 -15.94 -11.79
CA ALA A 103 1.69 -16.07 -10.40
C ALA A 103 2.81 -15.63 -9.44
N LYS A 104 4.07 -16.00 -9.73
CA LYS A 104 5.23 -15.59 -8.93
C LYS A 104 5.46 -14.08 -9.00
N GLU A 105 5.42 -13.51 -10.20
CA GLU A 105 5.64 -12.07 -10.40
C GLU A 105 4.55 -11.21 -9.76
N LEU A 106 3.30 -11.64 -9.81
CA LEU A 106 2.17 -10.90 -9.24
C LEU A 106 1.88 -11.24 -7.76
N GLY A 107 2.63 -12.18 -7.16
CA GLY A 107 2.37 -12.66 -5.80
C GLY A 107 0.99 -13.32 -5.65
N LEU A 108 0.54 -14.08 -6.65
CA LEU A 108 -0.75 -14.78 -6.66
C LEU A 108 -0.58 -16.30 -6.63
N SER A 109 -1.69 -17.00 -6.38
CA SER A 109 -1.77 -18.42 -6.70
C SER A 109 -2.01 -18.62 -8.19
N GLU A 110 -1.45 -19.68 -8.75
CA GLU A 110 -1.67 -20.05 -10.16
C GLU A 110 -3.17 -20.24 -10.46
N ARG A 111 -3.93 -20.81 -9.51
CA ARG A 111 -5.39 -20.91 -9.59
C ARG A 111 -6.03 -19.55 -9.88
N ARG A 112 -5.63 -18.49 -9.17
CA ARG A 112 -6.21 -17.16 -9.36
C ARG A 112 -5.84 -16.58 -10.72
N VAL A 113 -4.61 -16.77 -11.18
CA VAL A 113 -4.18 -16.36 -12.53
C VAL A 113 -5.04 -17.04 -13.60
N ARG A 114 -5.25 -18.36 -13.49
CA ARG A 114 -6.12 -19.11 -14.42
C ARG A 114 -7.56 -18.60 -14.42
N GLN A 115 -8.12 -18.27 -13.25
CA GLN A 115 -9.45 -17.66 -13.16
C GLN A 115 -9.51 -16.31 -13.89
N ILE A 116 -8.50 -15.46 -13.71
CA ILE A 116 -8.43 -14.16 -14.38
C ILE A 116 -8.34 -14.34 -15.90
N ILE A 117 -7.56 -15.31 -16.40
CA ILE A 117 -7.51 -15.62 -17.85
C ILE A 117 -8.89 -16.00 -18.39
N VAL A 118 -9.65 -16.82 -17.64
CA VAL A 118 -11.02 -17.19 -18.01
C VAL A 118 -11.96 -15.98 -17.98
N GLU A 119 -11.87 -15.13 -16.96
CA GLU A 119 -12.63 -13.88 -16.87
C GLU A 119 -12.36 -12.97 -18.08
N ILE A 120 -11.09 -12.82 -18.49
CA ILE A 120 -10.71 -11.99 -19.65
C ILE A 120 -11.28 -12.56 -20.94
N LYS A 121 -11.11 -13.87 -21.19
CA LYS A 121 -11.65 -14.54 -22.40
C LYS A 121 -13.18 -14.46 -22.49
N LYS A 122 -13.88 -14.37 -21.36
CA LYS A 122 -15.33 -14.21 -21.32
C LYS A 122 -15.76 -12.79 -21.67
N ASN A 123 -14.99 -11.78 -21.27
CA ASN A 123 -15.30 -10.38 -21.55
C ASN A 123 -14.92 -9.95 -22.97
N ASP A 124 -13.96 -10.63 -23.60
CA ASP A 124 -13.59 -10.41 -25.01
C ASP A 124 -14.55 -11.12 -26.00
N LYS A 125 -15.63 -11.75 -25.51
CA LYS A 125 -16.61 -12.52 -26.27
C LYS A 125 -18.00 -11.89 -26.19
#